data_AF-A0A519QAZ7-F1
#
_entry.id   AF-A0A519QAZ7-F1
#
_cell.length_a   1.000
_cell.length_b   1.000
_cell.length_c   1.000
_cell.angle_alpha   90.00
_cell.angle_beta   90.00
_cell.angle_gamma   90.00
#
_symmetry.space_group_name_H-M   'P 1'
#
loop_
_entity.id
_entity.type
_entity.pdbx_description
1 polymer ?
#
loop_
_entity_poly.entity_id
_entity_poly.type
_entity_poly.pdbx_seq_one_letter_code
_entity_poly.pdbx_strand_id
1 'polypeptide(L)'
;FYSGRPAYTNDLINLSDAFVAAFLPGTEASGLADVMLGGRYDFTGRLSFAWPGSGCTTGEDGVVQFARGYGLSYRQARPVAALPTPVTPVTCPAG
;
A
#
# COMPACT_ATOMS: atom_id res chain seq x y z
N PHE A 1 4.68 -6.14 -1.81
CA PHE A 1 3.45 -6.35 -2.61
C PHE A 1 3.68 -5.85 -4.03
N TYR A 2 3.56 -6.73 -5.02
CA TYR A 2 3.72 -6.39 -6.44
C TYR A 2 2.34 -6.33 -7.10
N SER A 3 2.04 -5.23 -7.76
CA SER A 3 0.76 -5.01 -8.44
C SER A 3 0.88 -3.92 -9.48
N GLY A 4 0.03 -3.97 -10.52
CA GLY A 4 -0.03 -2.88 -11.52
C GLY A 4 -0.79 -1.64 -11.04
N ARG A 5 -1.44 -1.70 -9.87
CA ARG A 5 -2.30 -0.64 -9.31
C ARG A 5 -2.49 -0.81 -7.80
N PRO A 6 -2.96 0.23 -7.08
CA PRO A 6 -3.48 0.05 -5.73
C PRO A 6 -4.57 -1.01 -5.69
N ALA A 7 -4.58 -1.82 -4.64
CA ALA A 7 -5.54 -2.90 -4.43
C ALA A 7 -5.90 -2.98 -2.96
N TYR A 8 -7.10 -3.46 -2.67
CA TYR A 8 -7.52 -3.69 -1.28
C TYR A 8 -6.69 -4.83 -0.67
N THR A 9 -5.98 -4.51 0.40
CA THR A 9 -4.99 -5.41 1.03
C THR A 9 -4.92 -5.22 2.54
N ASN A 10 -6.00 -4.78 3.20
CA ASN A 10 -5.99 -4.50 4.64
C ASN A 10 -5.66 -5.73 5.48
N ASP A 11 -6.11 -6.90 5.03
CA ASP A 11 -5.74 -8.21 5.59
C ASP A 11 -4.22 -8.45 5.53
N LEU A 12 -3.61 -8.27 4.36
CA LEU A 12 -2.17 -8.43 4.17
C LEU A 12 -1.38 -7.41 4.98
N ILE A 13 -1.85 -6.16 5.05
CA ILE A 13 -1.22 -5.11 5.86
C ILE A 13 -1.27 -5.47 7.34
N ASN A 14 -2.41 -5.93 7.86
CA ASN A 14 -2.56 -6.33 9.26
C ASN A 14 -1.71 -7.56 9.62
N LEU A 15 -1.43 -8.43 8.64
CA LEU A 15 -0.56 -9.61 8.81
C LEU A 15 0.94 -9.29 8.64
N SER A 16 1.30 -8.03 8.37
CA SER A 16 2.68 -7.60 8.10
C SER A 16 3.21 -6.67 9.19
N ASP A 17 4.44 -6.90 9.65
CA ASP A 17 5.16 -5.92 10.49
C ASP A 17 5.52 -4.64 9.69
N ALA A 18 5.78 -4.82 8.39
CA ALA A 18 5.99 -3.75 7.44
C ALA A 18 5.44 -4.14 6.07
N PHE A 19 4.76 -3.21 5.38
CA PHE A 19 4.19 -3.43 4.06
C PHE A 19 4.76 -2.43 3.05
N VAL A 20 5.32 -2.93 1.95
CA VAL A 20 5.84 -2.10 0.85
C VAL A 20 5.10 -2.42 -0.44
N ALA A 21 4.49 -1.40 -1.05
CA ALA A 21 3.94 -1.45 -2.39
C ALA A 21 5.08 -1.23 -3.41
N ALA A 22 5.55 -2.32 -4.02
CA ALA A 22 6.67 -2.30 -4.96
C ALA A 22 6.24 -2.12 -6.42
N PHE A 23 4.94 -2.15 -6.69
CA PHE A 23 4.35 -2.07 -8.03
C PHE A 23 4.95 -3.07 -9.02
N LEU A 24 5.47 -2.59 -10.16
CA LEU A 24 6.15 -3.38 -11.19
C LEU A 24 7.57 -2.78 -11.41
N PRO A 25 8.56 -3.15 -10.59
CA PRO A 25 9.88 -2.51 -10.61
C PRO A 25 10.78 -2.92 -11.78
N GLY A 26 10.35 -3.91 -12.58
CA GLY A 26 11.15 -4.44 -13.68
C GLY A 26 12.33 -5.30 -13.22
N THR A 27 13.37 -5.37 -14.04
CA THR A 27 14.56 -6.21 -13.82
C THR A 27 15.46 -5.72 -12.69
N GLU A 28 15.38 -4.44 -12.34
CA GLU A 28 16.19 -3.80 -11.31
C GLU A 28 15.60 -3.95 -9.89
N ALA A 29 14.76 -4.97 -9.67
CA ALA A 29 14.10 -5.20 -8.38
C ALA A 29 15.09 -5.43 -7.21
N SER A 30 16.37 -5.72 -7.50
CA SER A 30 17.45 -5.76 -6.51
C SER A 30 17.58 -4.45 -5.73
N GLY A 31 17.25 -3.30 -6.32
CA GLY A 31 17.26 -2.00 -5.64
C GLY A 31 16.29 -1.92 -4.45
N LEU A 32 15.28 -2.80 -4.37
CA LEU A 32 14.42 -2.88 -3.19
C LEU A 32 15.19 -3.39 -1.96
N ALA A 33 16.13 -4.32 -2.16
CA ALA A 33 16.98 -4.83 -1.09
C ALA A 33 17.90 -3.72 -0.54
N ASP A 34 18.41 -2.83 -1.40
CA ASP A 34 19.27 -1.71 -0.98
C ASP A 34 18.54 -0.68 -0.10
N VAL A 35 17.23 -0.55 -0.26
CA VAL A 35 16.39 0.30 0.61
C VAL A 35 16.07 -0.43 1.90
N MET A 36 15.67 -1.70 1.83
CA MET A 36 15.25 -2.50 2.99
C MET A 36 16.40 -2.88 3.93
N LEU A 37 17.60 -3.12 3.38
CA LEU A 37 18.74 -3.68 4.07
C LEU A 37 19.86 -2.64 4.14
N GLY A 38 20.38 -2.40 5.35
CA GLY A 38 21.57 -1.59 5.58
C GLY A 38 21.35 -0.08 5.73
N GLY A 39 20.10 0.41 5.67
CA GLY A 39 19.75 1.80 6.00
C GLY A 39 20.46 2.87 5.16
N ARG A 40 20.97 2.47 3.98
CA ARG A 40 21.76 3.33 3.10
C ARG A 40 20.90 4.30 2.31
N TYR A 41 19.66 3.92 2.02
CA TYR A 41 18.68 4.71 1.30
C TYR A 41 17.38 4.79 2.11
N ASP A 42 16.67 5.91 1.98
CA ASP A 42 15.35 6.10 2.60
C ASP A 42 14.25 5.96 1.56
N PHE A 43 13.04 5.61 2.00
CA PHE A 43 11.86 5.60 1.14
C PHE A 43 11.47 7.05 0.78
N THR A 44 11.48 7.34 -0.52
CA THR A 44 11.05 8.63 -1.07
C THR A 44 9.75 8.53 -1.88
N GLY A 45 9.38 7.31 -2.28
CA GLY A 45 8.17 7.03 -3.05
C GLY A 45 6.92 7.48 -2.31
N ARG A 46 6.05 8.19 -3.02
CA ARG A 46 4.73 8.62 -2.54
C ARG A 46 3.66 8.09 -3.48
N LEU A 47 2.52 7.72 -2.92
CA LEU A 47 1.40 7.18 -3.68
C LEU A 47 0.94 8.18 -4.75
N SER A 48 1.07 7.82 -6.02
CA SER A 48 0.52 8.59 -7.14
C SER A 48 -1.00 8.45 -7.28
N PHE A 49 -1.57 7.41 -6.66
CA PHE A 49 -3.00 7.12 -6.56
C PHE A 49 -3.36 6.76 -5.13
N ALA A 50 -4.54 7.15 -4.69
CA ALA A 50 -5.06 6.77 -3.38
C ALA A 50 -5.21 5.24 -3.26
N TRP A 51 -4.94 4.72 -2.07
CA TRP A 51 -5.03 3.31 -1.76
C TRP A 51 -6.46 2.96 -1.32
N PRO A 52 -7.11 1.96 -1.92
CA PRO A 52 -8.49 1.61 -1.60
C PRO A 52 -8.62 0.99 -0.20
N GLY A 53 -9.69 1.37 0.51
CA GLY A 53 -10.08 0.77 1.79
C GLY A 53 -11.16 -0.32 1.68
N SER A 54 -11.58 -0.67 0.47
CA SER A 54 -12.44 -1.83 0.22
C SER A 54 -12.17 -2.45 -1.15
N GLY A 55 -12.53 -3.71 -1.34
CA GLY A 55 -12.40 -4.40 -2.63
C GLY A 55 -13.30 -3.85 -3.74
N CYS A 56 -14.22 -2.94 -3.41
CA CYS A 56 -15.22 -2.39 -4.33
C CYS A 56 -14.91 -0.98 -4.83
N THR A 57 -13.75 -0.43 -4.48
CA THR A 57 -13.31 0.88 -4.92
C THR A 57 -11.90 0.80 -5.50
N THR A 58 -11.60 1.70 -6.41
CA THR A 58 -10.24 1.94 -6.92
C THR A 58 -9.39 2.77 -5.96
N GLY A 59 -10.00 3.34 -4.90
CA GLY A 59 -9.37 4.25 -3.96
C GLY A 59 -9.46 5.71 -4.40
N GLU A 60 -9.81 6.01 -5.65
CA GLU A 60 -10.10 7.39 -6.09
C GLU A 60 -11.58 7.73 -5.92
N ASP A 61 -12.47 6.76 -6.15
CA ASP A 61 -13.91 6.91 -6.04
C ASP A 61 -14.44 6.00 -4.91
N GLY A 62 -14.54 6.53 -3.69
CA GLY A 62 -15.09 5.80 -2.53
C GLY A 62 -14.18 5.81 -1.30
N VAL A 63 -14.12 4.65 -0.60
CA VAL A 63 -13.40 4.53 0.68
C VAL A 63 -11.89 4.50 0.44
N VAL A 64 -11.20 5.50 0.99
CA VAL A 64 -9.74 5.64 0.93
C VAL A 64 -9.10 5.10 2.20
N GLN A 65 -8.14 4.18 2.07
CA GLN A 65 -7.32 3.72 3.19
C GLN A 65 -6.08 4.59 3.39
N PHE A 66 -5.41 4.95 2.30
CA PHE A 66 -4.27 5.87 2.31
C PHE A 66 -4.42 6.87 1.18
N ALA A 67 -4.35 8.16 1.49
CA ALA A 67 -4.54 9.21 0.49
C ALA A 67 -3.42 9.25 -0.56
N ARG A 68 -3.69 9.84 -1.72
CA ARG A 68 -2.65 10.24 -2.68
C ARG A 68 -1.59 11.07 -1.95
N GLY A 69 -0.32 10.84 -2.27
CA GLY A 69 0.83 11.47 -1.62
C GLY A 69 1.27 10.79 -0.31
N TYR A 70 0.52 9.81 0.19
CA TYR A 70 0.93 9.04 1.36
C TYR A 70 2.20 8.23 1.07
N GLY A 71 3.03 8.08 2.11
CA GLY A 71 4.25 7.28 2.11
C GLY A 71 4.97 7.47 3.44
N LEU A 72 5.50 6.39 3.99
CA LEU A 72 6.36 6.48 5.17
C LEU A 72 7.83 6.48 4.73
N SER A 73 8.68 6.96 5.62
CA SER A 73 10.13 6.88 5.47
C SER A 73 10.75 6.48 6.81
N TYR A 74 12.00 6.04 6.82
CA TYR A 74 12.71 5.71 8.06
C TYR A 74 12.79 6.92 9.01
N ARG A 75 12.82 8.14 8.48
CA ARG A 75 12.81 9.39 9.28
C ARG A 75 11.42 9.76 9.81
N GLN A 76 10.36 9.21 9.21
CA GLN A 76 8.97 9.48 9.57
C GLN A 76 8.22 8.17 9.82
N ALA A 77 8.86 7.22 10.50
CA ALA A 77 8.26 5.95 10.83
C ALA A 77 7.06 6.19 11.76
N ARG A 78 5.91 5.59 11.42
CA ARG A 78 4.70 5.64 12.23
C ARG A 78 4.04 4.26 12.23
N PRO A 79 3.61 3.75 13.40
CA PRO A 79 2.80 2.55 13.44
C PRO A 79 1.50 2.77 12.68
N VAL A 80 1.11 1.79 11.87
CA VAL A 80 -0.22 1.72 11.27
C VAL A 80 -1.06 0.87 12.20
N ALA A 81 -2.13 1.45 12.75
CA ALA A 81 -3.08 0.71 13.58
C ALA A 81 -3.81 -0.35 12.75
N ALA A 82 -4.38 -1.36 13.42
CA ALA A 82 -5.15 -2.40 12.76
C ALA A 82 -6.23 -1.79 11.84
N LEU A 83 -6.19 -2.17 10.57
CA LEU A 83 -7.09 -1.67 9.55
C LEU A 83 -8.39 -2.48 9.53
N PRO A 84 -9.53 -1.86 9.17
CA PRO A 84 -10.79 -2.58 9.03
C PRO A 84 -10.69 -3.67 7.96
N THR A 85 -11.16 -4.88 8.27
CA THR A 85 -11.28 -5.99 7.33
C THR A 85 -12.74 -6.43 7.19
N PRO A 86 -13.62 -5.59 6.63
CA PRO A 86 -15.01 -5.99 6.39
C PRO A 86 -15.07 -7.19 5.44
N VAL A 87 -16.13 -7.98 5.58
CA VAL A 87 -16.40 -9.09 4.65
C VAL A 87 -16.50 -8.53 3.24
N THR A 88 -15.68 -9.06 2.32
CA THR A 88 -15.72 -8.65 0.92
C THR A 88 -17.08 -9.08 0.34
N PRO A 89 -17.91 -8.13 -0.13
CA PRO A 89 -19.19 -8.48 -0.72
C PRO A 89 -18.96 -9.20 -2.05
N VAL A 90 -19.83 -10.18 -2.37
CA VAL A 90 -19.77 -10.97 -3.61
C VAL A 90 -19.98 -10.09 -4.85
N THR A 91 -20.77 -9.03 -4.72
CA THR A 91 -20.97 -8.00 -5.73
C THR A 91 -20.74 -6.63 -5.12
N CYS A 92 -20.10 -5.76 -5.88
CA CYS A 92 -19.97 -4.37 -5.48
C CYS A 92 -21.30 -3.65 -5.75
N PRO A 93 -21.81 -2.86 -4.79
CA PRO A 93 -23.01 -2.07 -5.03
C PRO A 93 -22.75 -1.17 -6.24
N ALA A 94 -23.67 -1.20 -7.21
CA ALA A 94 -23.67 -0.21 -8.28
C ALA A 94 -23.89 1.16 -7.62
N GLY A 95 -22.94 2.07 -7.80
CA GLY A 95 -23.06 3.47 -7.38
C GLY A 95 -24.20 4.18 -8.11
#